data_AF-A0A1F7SDT9-F1
#
_entry.id   AF-A0A1F7SDT9-F1
#
_cell.length_a   1.000
_cell.length_b   1.000
_cell.length_c   1.000
_cell.angle_alpha   90.00
_cell.angle_beta   90.00
_cell.angle_gamma   90.00
#
_symmetry.space_group_name_H-M   'P 1'
#
loop_
_entity.id
_entity.type
_entity.pdbx_description
1 polymer ?
#
loop_
_entity_poly.entity_id
_entity_poly.type
_entity_poly.pdbx_seq_one_letter_code
_entity_poly.pdbx_strand_id
1 'polypeptide(L)'
;MFGIGFQEMLVIVVLALVLIGPKRLPEVAKAIGKTLAEFKRAVEDVKETVNEEMFKEEKKLLKDEYEDMKSSVNIDLEEKVGNGEKKS
;
A
#
# COMPACT_ATOMS: atom_id res chain seq x y z
N MET A 1 -33.92 -19.89 8.86
CA MET A 1 -33.21 -21.14 8.49
C MET A 1 -32.14 -20.77 7.49
N PHE A 2 -30.98 -21.45 7.48
CA PHE A 2 -29.84 -21.27 6.56
C PHE A 2 -28.75 -20.26 6.97
N GLY A 3 -27.99 -20.63 8.00
CA GLY A 3 -26.57 -20.30 8.07
C GLY A 3 -25.83 -21.61 8.29
N ILE A 4 -24.65 -21.78 7.67
CA ILE A 4 -23.76 -22.88 8.05
C ILE A 4 -23.34 -22.61 9.50
N GLY A 5 -23.91 -23.35 10.44
CA GLY A 5 -23.57 -23.27 11.84
C GLY A 5 -22.25 -23.99 12.12
N PHE A 6 -21.80 -23.88 13.36
CA PHE A 6 -20.60 -24.56 13.83
C PHE A 6 -20.71 -26.09 13.64
N GLN A 7 -21.90 -26.65 13.84
CA GLN A 7 -22.15 -28.09 13.70
C GLN A 7 -22.00 -28.56 12.25
N GLU A 8 -22.57 -27.83 11.28
CA GLU A 8 -22.44 -28.15 9.86
C GLU A 8 -20.98 -28.05 9.39
N MET A 9 -20.25 -27.01 9.82
CA MET A 9 -18.81 -26.89 9.54
C MET A 9 -18.02 -28.09 10.08
N LEU A 10 -18.33 -28.57 11.28
CA LEU A 10 -17.62 -29.69 11.92
C LEU A 10 -17.84 -30.98 11.13
N VAL A 11 -19.07 -31.24 10.65
CA VAL A 11 -19.37 -32.41 9.79
C VAL A 11 -18.58 -32.34 8.48
N ILE A 12 -18.53 -31.18 7.83
CA ILE A 12 -17.75 -30.98 6.59
C ILE A 12 -16.26 -31.24 6.84
N VAL A 13 -15.71 -30.72 7.94
CA VAL A 13 -14.31 -30.94 8.31
C VAL A 13 -14.04 -32.42 8.53
N VAL A 14 -14.90 -33.13 9.26
CA VAL A 14 -14.74 -34.58 9.47
C VAL A 14 -14.76 -35.34 8.15
N LEU A 15 -15.70 -35.02 7.24
CA LEU A 15 -15.74 -35.65 5.91
C LEU A 15 -14.46 -35.36 5.10
N ALA A 16 -13.98 -34.11 5.11
CA ALA A 16 -12.74 -33.74 4.45
C ALA A 16 -11.53 -34.49 5.03
N LEU A 17 -11.48 -34.65 6.36
CA LEU A 17 -10.44 -35.42 7.05
C LEU A 17 -10.51 -36.91 6.73
N VAL A 18 -11.68 -37.47 6.48
CA VAL A 18 -11.80 -38.88 6.05
C VAL A 18 -11.32 -39.06 4.61
N LEU A 19 -11.67 -38.14 3.71
CA LEU A 19 -11.28 -38.23 2.30
C LEU A 19 -9.78 -37.98 2.08
N ILE A 20 -9.24 -36.93 2.71
CA ILE A 20 -7.85 -36.50 2.52
C ILE A 20 -6.93 -37.14 3.56
N GLY A 21 -7.42 -37.38 4.77
CA GLY A 21 -6.65 -37.84 5.92
C GLY A 21 -6.21 -36.68 6.83
N PRO A 22 -6.33 -36.81 8.17
CA PRO A 22 -5.98 -35.74 9.11
C PRO A 22 -4.50 -35.37 9.12
N LYS A 23 -3.62 -36.31 8.72
CA LYS A 23 -2.18 -36.04 8.59
C LYS A 23 -1.83 -35.27 7.31
N ARG A 24 -2.63 -35.39 6.25
CA ARG A 24 -2.38 -34.76 4.95
C ARG A 24 -2.96 -33.35 4.87
N LEU A 25 -4.04 -33.06 5.59
CA LEU A 25 -4.62 -31.72 5.68
C LEU A 25 -3.61 -30.61 6.05
N PRO A 26 -2.77 -30.76 7.10
CA PRO A 26 -1.74 -29.76 7.43
C PRO A 26 -0.64 -29.66 6.38
N GLU A 27 -0.34 -30.75 5.66
CA GLU A 27 0.65 -30.76 4.58
C GLU A 27 0.16 -29.95 3.38
N VAL A 28 -1.09 -30.17 2.97
CA VAL A 28 -1.76 -29.39 1.90
C VAL A 28 -1.88 -27.92 2.29
N ALA A 29 -2.30 -27.62 3.52
CA ALA A 29 -2.39 -26.26 4.01
C ALA A 29 -1.03 -25.54 4.02
N LYS A 30 0.04 -26.23 4.42
CA LYS A 30 1.42 -25.69 4.37
C LYS A 30 1.86 -25.41 2.93
N ALA A 31 1.56 -26.31 1.99
CA ALA A 31 1.91 -26.13 0.58
C ALA A 31 1.21 -24.89 0.00
N ILE A 32 -0.11 -24.79 0.18
CA ILE A 32 -0.90 -23.63 -0.27
C ILE A 32 -0.43 -22.36 0.42
N GLY A 33 -0.20 -22.42 1.74
CA GLY A 33 0.27 -21.28 2.52
C GLY A 33 1.63 -20.76 2.05
N LYS A 34 2.55 -21.66 1.68
CA LYS A 34 3.84 -21.28 1.10
C LYS A 34 3.66 -20.57 -0.24
N THR A 35 2.83 -21.10 -1.13
CA THR A 35 2.53 -20.47 -2.43
C THR A 35 1.92 -19.08 -2.25
N LEU A 36 0.95 -18.93 -1.34
CA LEU A 36 0.32 -17.65 -1.05
C LEU A 36 1.32 -16.65 -0.43
N ALA A 37 2.22 -17.12 0.43
CA ALA A 37 3.26 -16.27 1.02
C ALA A 37 4.26 -15.76 -0.03
N GLU A 38 4.67 -16.62 -0.96
CA GLU A 38 5.52 -16.25 -2.10
C GLU A 38 4.80 -15.29 -3.04
N PHE A 39 3.52 -15.54 -3.34
CA PHE A 39 2.70 -14.63 -4.14
C PHE A 39 2.55 -13.25 -3.48
N LYS A 40 2.28 -13.21 -2.16
CA LYS A 40 2.22 -11.95 -1.39
C LYS A 40 3.52 -11.18 -1.51
N ARG A 41 4.67 -11.84 -1.34
CA ARG A 41 5.99 -11.21 -1.47
C ARG A 41 6.22 -10.65 -2.87
N ALA A 42 5.93 -11.44 -3.91
CA ALA A 42 6.06 -10.97 -5.28
C ALA A 42 5.18 -9.73 -5.57
N VAL A 43 3.95 -9.70 -5.05
CA VAL A 43 3.07 -8.52 -5.16
C VAL A 43 3.64 -7.33 -4.39
N GLU A 44 4.26 -7.57 -3.23
CA GLU A 44 4.88 -6.54 -2.40
C GLU A 44 6.13 -5.95 -3.07
N ASP A 45 7.00 -6.79 -3.65
CA ASP A 45 8.19 -6.37 -4.40
C ASP A 45 7.83 -5.55 -5.65
N VAL A 46 6.78 -5.97 -6.38
CA VAL A 46 6.25 -5.20 -7.53
C VAL A 46 5.69 -3.87 -7.06
N LYS A 47 4.94 -3.86 -5.96
CA LYS A 47 4.40 -2.63 -5.39
C LYS A 47 5.53 -1.70 -4.97
N GLU A 48 6.58 -2.19 -4.34
CA GLU A 48 7.75 -1.40 -3.92
C GLU A 48 8.49 -0.82 -5.12
N THR A 49 8.73 -1.63 -6.16
CA THR A 49 9.37 -1.18 -7.41
C THR A 49 8.55 -0.06 -8.08
N VAL A 50 7.24 -0.23 -8.18
CA VAL A 50 6.34 0.78 -8.76
C VAL A 50 6.24 2.02 -7.86
N ASN A 51 6.20 1.85 -6.53
CA ASN A 51 6.14 2.97 -5.60
C ASN A 51 7.43 3.79 -5.61
N GLU A 52 8.61 3.16 -5.59
CA GLU A 52 9.88 3.88 -5.50
C GLU A 52 10.14 4.76 -6.72
N GLU A 53 9.76 4.31 -7.92
CA GLU A 53 9.90 5.08 -9.15
C GLU A 53 8.88 6.21 -9.22
N MET A 54 7.59 5.91 -8.98
CA MET A 54 6.52 6.92 -9.06
C MET A 54 6.59 7.95 -7.93
N PHE A 55 6.82 7.56 -6.67
CA PHE A 55 6.89 8.51 -5.56
C PHE A 55 8.14 9.38 -5.62
N LYS A 56 9.26 8.92 -6.20
CA LYS A 56 10.44 9.76 -6.40
C LYS A 56 10.19 10.84 -7.44
N GLU A 57 9.59 10.49 -8.58
CA GLU A 57 9.24 11.47 -9.60
C GLU A 57 8.19 12.48 -9.08
N GLU A 58 7.15 12.00 -8.42
CA GLU A 58 6.10 12.87 -7.86
C GLU A 58 6.66 13.82 -6.79
N LYS A 59 7.49 13.33 -5.85
CA LYS A 59 8.15 14.20 -4.85
C LYS A 59 9.07 15.23 -5.47
N LYS A 60 9.75 14.91 -6.57
CA LYS A 60 10.67 15.83 -7.24
C LYS A 60 9.89 16.95 -7.92
N LEU A 61 8.83 16.60 -8.64
CA LEU A 61 7.91 17.56 -9.27
C LEU A 61 7.29 18.51 -8.22
N LEU A 62 6.78 17.96 -7.11
CA LEU A 62 6.24 18.74 -5.99
C LEU A 62 7.27 19.66 -5.34
N LYS A 63 8.54 19.24 -5.24
CA LYS A 63 9.61 20.08 -4.67
C LYS A 63 9.98 21.24 -5.59
N ASP A 64 10.12 20.97 -6.88
CA ASP A 64 10.48 21.98 -7.87
C ASP A 64 9.37 23.04 -7.97
N GLU A 65 8.10 22.63 -7.95
CA GLU A 65 6.94 23.53 -7.93
C GLU A 65 6.86 24.36 -6.62
N TYR A 66 7.19 23.75 -5.47
CA TYR A 66 7.20 24.47 -4.18
C TYR A 66 8.32 25.51 -4.08
N GLU A 67 9.51 25.22 -4.62
CA GLU A 67 10.62 26.17 -4.67
C GLU A 67 10.33 27.32 -5.66
N ASP A 68 9.69 27.06 -6.80
CA ASP A 68 9.30 28.09 -7.77
C ASP A 68 8.21 29.01 -7.20
N MET A 69 7.23 28.43 -6.49
CA MET A 69 6.20 29.16 -5.76
C MET A 69 6.78 29.99 -4.60
N LYS A 70 7.73 29.46 -3.84
CA LYS A 70 8.39 30.19 -2.75
C LYS A 70 9.25 31.35 -3.27
N SER A 71 9.89 31.16 -4.42
CA SER A 71 10.71 32.17 -5.09
C SER A 71 9.85 33.34 -5.56
N SER A 72 8.70 33.06 -6.20
CA SER A 72 7.75 34.09 -6.62
C SER A 72 7.12 34.83 -5.43
N VAL A 73 6.73 34.11 -4.35
CA VAL A 73 6.18 34.74 -3.14
C VAL A 73 7.18 35.67 -2.43
N ASN A 74 8.49 35.34 -2.42
CA ASN A 74 9.49 36.19 -1.78
C ASN A 74 9.81 37.45 -2.62
N ILE A 75 9.73 37.34 -3.94
CA ILE A 75 9.90 38.48 -4.87
C ILE A 75 8.76 39.51 -4.68
N ASP A 76 7.52 39.04 -4.49
CA ASP A 76 6.35 39.91 -4.25
C ASP A 76 6.39 40.67 -2.91
N LEU A 77 7.15 40.16 -1.93
CA LEU A 77 7.28 40.78 -0.60
C LEU A 77 8.37 41.87 -0.57
N GLU A 78 9.51 41.66 -1.25
CA GLU A 78 10.56 42.69 -1.34
C GLU A 78 10.11 43.89 -2.20
N GLU A 79 9.30 43.67 -3.25
CA GLU A 79 8.81 44.75 -4.11
C GLU A 79 7.80 45.68 -3.38
N LYS A 80 7.02 45.14 -2.43
CA LYS A 80 6.05 45.93 -1.64
C LYS A 80 6.68 46.70 -0.47
N VAL A 81 7.82 46.25 0.06
CA VAL A 81 8.51 46.95 1.17
C VAL A 81 9.38 48.11 0.65
N GLY A 82 9.93 48.02 -0.56
CA GLY A 82 10.81 49.06 -1.12
C GLY A 82 10.14 50.35 -1.61
N ASN A 83 8.82 50.36 -1.81
CA ASN A 83 8.09 51.52 -2.37
C ASN A 83 7.29 52.34 -1.33
N GLY A 84 7.34 51.94 -0.04
CA GLY A 84 6.61 52.60 1.05
C GLY A 84 7.34 53.78 1.72
N GLU A 85 8.67 53.88 1.60
CA GLU A 85 9.46 54.88 2.35
C GLU A 85 9.88 56.12 1.54
N LYS A 86 9.60 56.19 0.23
CA LYS A 86 10.03 57.31 -0.63
C LYS A 86 8.92 58.26 -1.09
N LYS A 87 7.81 58.35 -0.34
CA LYS A 87 6.73 59.30 -0.68
C LYS A 87 5.97 59.81 0.54
N SER A 88 6.67 60.46 1.47
CA SER A 88 6.10 61.47 2.38
C SER A 88 7.18 62.47 2.76
#